data_AF-X1L3Y3-F1
#
_entry.id   AF-X1L3Y3-F1
#
_cell.length_a   1.000
_cell.length_b   1.000
_cell.length_c   1.000
_cell.angle_alpha   90.00
_cell.angle_beta   90.00
_cell.angle_gamma   90.00
#
_symmetry.space_group_name_H-M   'P 1'
#
loop_
_entity.id
_entity.type
_entity.pdbx_description
1 polymer ?
#
loop_
_entity_poly.entity_id
_entity_poly.type
_entity_poly.pdbx_seq_one_letter_code
_entity_poly.pdbx_strand_id
1 'polypeptide(L)' 'IGVACNVFGGGITPKFIPSFSWGGEAGLVENRLDKVIEVASLVMKRRGVRQTEADRDLLKKVYELTAEERTRRKN' A
#
# COMPACT_ATOMS: atom_id res chain seq x y z
N ILE A 1 -8.30 -5.39 4.31
CA ILE A 1 -7.15 -4.46 4.20
C ILE A 1 -6.58 -4.62 2.80
N GLY A 2 -6.34 -3.53 2.07
CA GLY A 2 -5.82 -3.55 0.69
C GLY A 2 -4.31 -3.79 0.59
N VAL A 3 -3.80 -3.83 -0.63
CA VAL A 3 -2.38 -4.07 -0.92
C VAL A 3 -1.52 -2.91 -0.40
N ALA A 4 -0.33 -3.21 0.14
CA ALA A 4 0.67 -2.22 0.56
C ALA A 4 0.15 -1.14 1.55
N CYS A 5 -0.81 -1.51 2.40
CA CYS A 5 -1.24 -0.66 3.50
C CYS A 5 -0.22 -0.69 4.65
N ASN A 6 0.11 0.47 5.22
CA ASN A 6 0.78 0.55 6.51
C ASN A 6 -0.18 1.18 7.52
N VAL A 7 -0.68 0.35 8.45
CA VAL A 7 -1.67 0.75 9.44
C VAL A 7 -1.03 0.73 10.82
N PHE A 8 -1.11 1.84 11.54
CA PHE A 8 -0.50 2.02 12.86
C PHE A 8 -1.38 2.89 13.76
N GLY A 9 -1.07 2.93 15.05
CA GLY A 9 -1.87 3.62 16.07
C GLY A 9 -2.78 2.67 16.86
N GLY A 10 -3.52 3.23 17.82
CA GLY A 10 -4.56 2.53 18.58
C GLY A 10 -5.93 2.64 17.92
N GLY A 11 -6.95 1.99 18.49
CA GLY A 11 -8.34 2.16 18.08
C GLY A 11 -8.89 1.09 17.12
N ILE A 12 -10.13 1.30 16.66
CA ILE A 12 -10.86 0.34 15.82
C ILE A 12 -10.47 0.54 14.36
N THR A 13 -9.89 -0.49 13.76
CA THR A 13 -9.55 -0.49 12.33
C THR A 13 -10.83 -0.53 11.47
N PRO A 14 -10.99 0.35 10.47
CA PRO A 14 -12.15 0.32 9.59
C PRO A 14 -12.30 -1.02 8.85
N LYS A 15 -13.54 -1.42 8.55
CA LYS A 15 -13.85 -2.67 7.81
C LYS A 15 -13.13 -2.75 6.44
N PHE A 16 -12.90 -1.60 5.81
CA PHE A 16 -12.21 -1.47 4.53
C PHE A 16 -11.06 -0.47 4.65
N ILE A 17 -9.92 -0.77 4.04
CA ILE A 17 -8.77 0.13 3.91
C ILE A 17 -8.30 0.03 2.45
N PRO A 18 -8.39 1.12 1.65
CA PRO A 18 -7.93 1.17 0.27
C PRO A 18 -6.49 0.72 0.14
N SER A 19 -6.16 0.10 -0.99
CA SER A 19 -4.77 -0.22 -1.30
C SER A 19 -3.91 1.05 -1.27
N PHE A 20 -2.65 0.91 -0.84
CA PHE A 20 -1.68 1.99 -0.69
C PHE A 20 -2.13 3.06 0.31
N SER A 21 -2.73 2.65 1.43
CA SER A 21 -3.03 3.55 2.54
C SER A 21 -1.90 3.56 3.58
N TRP A 22 -1.62 4.72 4.16
CA TRP A 22 -0.67 4.90 5.26
C TRP A 22 -1.36 5.70 6.37
N GLY A 23 -1.43 5.18 7.59
CA GLY A 23 -2.07 5.89 8.71
C GLY A 23 -2.81 5.00 9.68
N GLY A 24 -3.85 5.53 10.32
CA GLY A 24 -4.55 4.87 11.41
C GLY A 24 -5.82 5.60 11.83
N GLU A 25 -6.11 5.59 13.13
CA GLU A 25 -7.27 6.28 13.73
C GLU A 25 -7.35 7.77 13.35
N ALA A 26 -6.21 8.46 13.30
CA ALA A 26 -6.12 9.88 12.94
C ALA A 26 -6.37 10.16 11.44
N GLY A 27 -6.59 9.14 10.62
CA GLY A 27 -6.82 9.25 9.19
C GLY A 27 -5.84 8.42 8.35
N LEU A 28 -6.17 8.29 7.08
CA LEU A 28 -5.38 7.58 6.08
C LEU A 28 -4.94 8.54 4.99
N VAL A 29 -3.66 8.48 4.65
CA VAL A 29 -3.09 9.16 3.48
C VAL A 29 -2.61 8.13 2.45
N GLU A 30 -2.30 8.60 1.26
CA GLU A 30 -1.75 7.76 0.21
C GLU A 30 -0.29 7.42 0.50
N ASN A 31 0.04 6.12 0.41
CA ASN A 31 1.38 5.60 0.53
C ASN A 31 2.10 5.76 -0.81
N ARG A 32 3.37 6.18 -0.77
CA ARG A 32 4.13 6.48 -1.98
C ARG A 32 4.56 5.20 -2.69
N LEU A 33 4.25 5.10 -3.98
CA LEU A 33 4.49 3.90 -4.78
C LEU A 33 5.98 3.53 -4.87
N ASP A 34 6.87 4.50 -5.04
CA ASP A 34 8.32 4.30 -5.05
C ASP A 34 8.81 3.61 -3.77
N LYS A 35 8.31 4.06 -2.61
CA LYS A 35 8.63 3.47 -1.31
C LYS A 35 8.02 2.10 -1.12
N VAL A 36 6.82 1.85 -1.64
CA VAL A 36 6.23 0.51 -1.62
C VAL A 36 7.07 -0.48 -2.46
N ILE A 37 7.54 -0.07 -3.63
CA ILE A 37 8.40 -0.89 -4.50
C ILE A 37 9.73 -1.19 -3.79
N GLU A 38 10.34 -0.20 -3.15
CA GLU A 38 11.57 -0.35 -2.37
C GLU A 38 11.39 -1.34 -1.21
N VAL A 39 10.34 -1.16 -0.41
CA VAL A 39 10.02 -2.05 0.73
C VAL A 39 9.75 -3.48 0.25
N ALA A 40 9.00 -3.66 -0.84
CA ALA A 40 8.76 -4.97 -1.41
C ALA A 40 10.07 -5.66 -1.79
N SER A 41 11.01 -4.94 -2.42
CA SER A 41 12.35 -5.45 -2.72
C SER A 41 13.11 -5.91 -1.48
N LEU A 42 13.13 -5.10 -0.42
CA LEU A 42 13.79 -5.43 0.85
C LEU A 42 13.18 -6.67 1.53
N VAL A 43 11.85 -6.76 1.57
CA VAL A 43 11.13 -7.88 2.18
C VAL A 43 11.32 -9.17 1.38
N MET A 44 11.27 -9.10 0.04
CA MET A 44 11.53 -10.23 -0.85
C MET A 44 12.97 -10.72 -0.67
N LYS A 45 13.95 -9.81 -0.65
CA LYS A 45 15.36 -10.14 -0.42
C LYS A 45 15.58 -10.86 0.91
N ARG A 46 14.88 -10.45 1.99
CA ARG A 46 14.94 -11.14 3.29
C ARG A 46 14.50 -12.60 3.22
N ARG A 47 13.67 -12.94 2.23
CA ARG A 47 13.18 -14.30 1.97
C ARG A 47 13.99 -15.03 0.89
N GLY A 48 15.12 -14.46 0.45
CA GLY A 48 15.94 -15.00 -0.64
C GLY A 48 15.31 -14.85 -2.03
N VAL A 49 14.29 -14.01 -2.18
CA VAL A 49 13.57 -13.78 -3.45
C VAL A 49 14.02 -12.46 -4.06
N ARG A 50 14.39 -12.46 -5.34
CA ARG A 50 14.71 -11.23 -6.09
C ARG A 50 13.43 -10.61 -6.65
N GLN A 51 13.24 -9.31 -6.44
CA GLN A 51 12.16 -8.57 -7.08
C GLN A 51 12.45 -8.38 -8.58
N THR A 52 11.54 -8.89 -9.40
CA THR A 52 11.58 -8.79 -10.87
C THR A 52 10.96 -7.48 -11.35
N GLU A 53 11.10 -7.21 -12.66
CA GLU A 53 10.42 -6.07 -13.28
C GLU A 53 8.90 -6.26 -13.34
N ALA A 54 8.45 -7.49 -13.63
CA ALA A 54 7.03 -7.85 -13.59
C ALA A 54 6.39 -7.58 -12.21
N ASP A 55 7.12 -7.83 -11.11
CA ASP A 55 6.63 -7.50 -9.76
C ASP A 55 6.44 -5.99 -9.56
N ARG A 56 7.37 -5.19 -10.09
CA ARG A 56 7.29 -3.72 -10.01
C ARG A 56 6.12 -3.21 -10.84
N ASP A 57 5.93 -3.75 -12.04
CA ASP A 57 4.85 -3.34 -12.93
C ASP A 57 3.48 -3.79 -12.41
N LEU A 58 3.41 -4.95 -11.76
CA LEU A 58 2.20 -5.38 -11.04
C LEU A 58 1.84 -4.37 -9.94
N LEU A 59 2.81 -3.97 -9.11
CA LEU A 59 2.56 -2.97 -8.06
C LEU A 59 2.10 -1.62 -8.64
N LYS A 60 2.73 -1.14 -9.72
CA LYS A 60 2.29 0.07 -10.44
C LYS A 60 0.86 -0.09 -10.95
N LYS A 61 0.54 -1.22 -11.57
CA LYS A 61 -0.79 -1.45 -12.15
C LYS A 61 -1.87 -1.47 -11.08
N VAL A 62 -1.64 -2.15 -9.96
CA VAL A 62 -2.58 -2.17 -8.82
C VAL A 62 -2.71 -0.77 -8.22
N TYR A 63 -1.62 0.02 -8.15
CA TYR A 63 -1.66 1.39 -7.67
C TYR A 63 -2.57 2.29 -8.49
N GLU A 64 -2.49 2.19 -9.82
CA GLU A 64 -3.37 2.91 -10.77
C GLU A 64 -4.82 2.44 -10.66
N LEU A 65 -5.06 1.12 -10.70
CA LEU A 65 -6.40 0.54 -10.68
C LEU A 65 -7.17 0.86 -9.39
N THR A 66 -6.47 1.12 -8.29
CA THR A 66 -7.09 1.41 -6.98
C THR A 66 -7.08 2.89 -6.61
N ALA A 67 -6.68 3.78 -7.53
CA ALA A 67 -6.57 5.22 -7.25
C ALA A 67 -7.89 5.85 -6.76
N GLU A 68 -9.02 5.45 -7.35
CA GLU A 68 -10.35 5.97 -6.98
C GLU A 68 -10.77 5.59 -5.55
N GLU A 69 -10.29 4.46 -5.03
CA GLU A 69 -10.58 4.02 -3.65
C GLU A 69 -9.96 4.98 -2.62
N ARG A 70 -8.83 5.61 -2.96
CA ARG A 70 -8.11 6.56 -2.10
C ARG A 70 -8.72 7.97 -2.16
N THR A 71 -9.31 8.35 -3.28
CA THR A 71 -9.92 9.68 -3.46
C THR A 71 -11.35 9.74 -2.91
N ARG A 72 -12.16 8.69 -3.07
CA ARG A 72 -13.56 8.65 -2.63
C ARG A 72 -13.76 8.81 -1.11
N ARG A 73 -12.71 8.64 -0.31
CA ARG A 73 -12.74 8.85 1.15
C ARG A 73 -12.46 10.28 1.61
N LYS A 74 -12.01 11.16 0.72
CA LYS A 74 -11.74 12.57 1.04
C LYS A 74 -12.97 13.47 0.92
N ASN A 75 -14.10 12.94 0.42
CA ASN A 75 -15.38 13.64 0.25
C ASN A 75 -16.43 13.12 1.22
#